data_AF-A0A917LTR4-F1
#
_entry.id   AF-A0A917LTR4-F1
#
_cell.length_a   1.000
_cell.length_b   1.000
_cell.length_c   1.000
_cell.angle_alpha   90.00
_cell.angle_beta   90.00
_cell.angle_gamma   90.00
#
_symmetry.space_group_name_H-M   'P 1'
#
loop_
_entity.id
_entity.type
_entity.pdbx_description
1 polymer ?
#
loop_
_entity_poly.entity_id
_entity_poly.type
_entity_poly.pdbx_seq_one_letter_code
_entity_poly.pdbx_strand_id
1 'polypeptide(L)'
;MITNMSSHLSHSPIYQKAIEIIILSRSISSYLNQDLAYLRLDGTEDSNIYFSGDIVQQSSSLAPEIEKAELERYSDKKYKHIASVKRLTNLLYKNCSRLEKSNSNGKDYLPILRNELKKFRKLQHTWSLTL
;
A
#
# COMPACT_ATOMS: atom_id res chain seq x y z
N MET A 1 0.98 18.70 1.08
CA MET A 1 1.45 19.50 -0.07
C MET A 1 1.61 18.56 -1.23
N ILE A 2 0.84 18.77 -2.31
CA ILE A 2 0.95 17.96 -3.53
C ILE A 2 2.06 18.61 -4.35
N THR A 3 3.21 17.94 -4.45
CA THR A 3 4.34 18.33 -5.30
C THR A 3 3.89 18.43 -6.75
N ASN A 4 4.48 19.37 -7.49
CA ASN A 4 4.17 19.67 -8.89
C ASN A 4 4.54 18.48 -9.78
N MET A 5 3.63 17.51 -9.85
CA MET A 5 3.79 16.23 -10.54
C MET A 5 3.83 16.49 -12.04
N SER A 6 4.71 15.80 -12.78
CA SER A 6 4.64 15.87 -14.25
C SER A 6 3.26 15.38 -14.70
N SER A 7 2.62 16.11 -15.60
CA SER A 7 1.29 15.76 -16.11
C SER A 7 1.26 14.36 -16.72
N HIS A 8 2.39 13.83 -17.18
CA HIS A 8 2.49 12.45 -17.67
C HIS A 8 2.34 11.42 -16.54
N LEU A 9 2.95 11.66 -15.37
CA LEU A 9 2.90 10.72 -14.25
C LEU A 9 1.50 10.63 -13.63
N SER A 10 0.74 11.72 -13.60
CA SER A 10 -0.64 11.73 -13.10
C SER A 10 -1.60 10.86 -13.92
N HIS A 11 -1.26 10.57 -15.18
CA HIS A 11 -2.04 9.70 -16.06
C HIS A 11 -1.51 8.25 -16.10
N SER A 12 -0.40 7.96 -15.42
CA SER A 12 0.15 6.60 -15.36
C SER A 12 -0.81 5.67 -14.61
N PRO A 13 -1.31 4.57 -15.22
CA PRO A 13 -2.28 3.69 -14.59
C PRO A 13 -1.79 3.07 -13.28
N ILE A 14 -0.50 2.72 -13.19
CA ILE A 14 0.08 2.18 -11.95
C ILE A 14 0.11 3.25 -10.85
N TYR A 15 0.41 4.51 -11.20
CA TYR A 15 0.47 5.61 -10.25
C TYR A 15 -0.92 5.92 -9.68
N GLN A 16 -1.93 6.07 -10.55
CA GLN A 16 -3.32 6.26 -10.12
C GLN A 16 -3.78 5.11 -9.23
N LYS A 17 -3.42 3.87 -9.59
CA LYS A 17 -3.76 2.71 -8.78
C LYS A 17 -3.08 2.71 -7.40
N ALA A 18 -1.85 3.20 -7.30
CA ALA A 18 -1.18 3.39 -6.02
C ALA A 18 -1.94 4.38 -5.14
N ILE A 19 -2.41 5.50 -5.70
CA ILE A 19 -3.22 6.49 -4.96
C ILE A 19 -4.53 5.88 -4.44
N GLU A 20 -5.25 5.13 -5.27
CA GLU A 20 -6.46 4.42 -4.83
C GLU A 20 -6.18 3.45 -3.67
N ILE A 21 -5.08 2.69 -3.75
CA ILE A 21 -4.65 1.78 -2.69
C ILE A 21 -4.32 2.53 -1.39
N ILE A 22 -3.70 3.71 -1.47
CA ILE A 22 -3.40 4.56 -0.30
C ILE A 22 -4.69 4.99 0.39
N ILE A 23 -5.65 5.50 -0.39
CA ILE A 23 -6.95 5.96 0.12
C ILE A 23 -7.66 4.79 0.81
N LEU A 24 -7.78 3.65 0.13
CA LEU A 24 -8.44 2.46 0.66
C LEU A 24 -7.74 1.92 1.92
N SER A 25 -6.41 1.88 1.93
CA SER A 25 -5.64 1.41 3.10
C SER A 25 -5.87 2.32 4.32
N ARG A 26 -5.93 3.65 4.11
CA ARG A 26 -6.23 4.62 5.18
C ARG A 26 -7.65 4.46 5.71
N SER A 27 -8.64 4.31 4.83
CA SER A 27 -10.03 4.09 5.25
C SER A 27 -10.17 2.81 6.07
N ILE A 28 -9.60 1.69 5.59
CA ILE A 28 -9.64 0.41 6.32
C ILE A 28 -8.92 0.52 7.66
N SER A 29 -7.72 1.12 7.69
CA SER A 29 -6.98 1.35 8.94
C SER A 29 -7.78 2.17 9.94
N SER A 30 -8.50 3.21 9.50
CA SER A 30 -9.37 4.01 10.37
C SER A 30 -10.49 3.19 11.01
N TYR A 31 -11.11 2.25 10.29
CA TYR A 31 -12.12 1.35 10.85
C TYR A 31 -11.49 0.33 11.81
N LEU A 32 -10.37 -0.28 11.43
CA LEU A 32 -9.64 -1.22 12.28
C LEU A 32 -9.22 -0.58 13.61
N ASN A 33 -8.81 0.69 13.59
CA ASN A 33 -8.45 1.43 14.80
C ASN A 33 -9.61 1.53 15.80
N GLN A 34 -10.86 1.61 15.33
CA GLN A 34 -12.02 1.68 16.22
C GLN A 34 -12.19 0.40 17.06
N ASP A 35 -11.75 -0.75 16.55
CA ASP A 35 -11.89 -2.03 17.25
C ASP A 35 -10.59 -2.43 17.98
N LEU A 36 -9.42 -2.09 17.42
CA LEU A 36 -8.13 -2.64 17.84
C LEU A 36 -7.29 -1.70 18.71
N ALA A 37 -7.63 -0.42 18.82
CA ALA A 37 -6.80 0.57 19.54
C ALA A 37 -7.01 0.56 21.07
N TYR A 38 -8.05 -0.11 21.57
CA TYR A 38 -8.30 -0.20 23.01
C TYR A 38 -7.30 -1.14 23.69
N LEU A 39 -6.87 -0.76 24.89
CA LEU A 39 -6.14 -1.67 25.78
C LEU A 39 -7.10 -2.73 26.33
N ARG A 40 -6.59 -3.94 26.48
CA ARG A 40 -7.27 -5.02 27.20
C ARG A 40 -7.25 -4.74 28.71
N LEU A 41 -8.02 -5.51 29.46
CA LEU A 41 -8.12 -5.37 30.93
C LEU A 41 -6.77 -5.53 31.65
N ASP A 42 -5.85 -6.29 31.07
CA ASP A 42 -4.50 -6.50 31.57
C ASP A 42 -3.50 -5.41 31.12
N GLY A 43 -3.97 -4.38 30.42
CA GLY A 43 -3.15 -3.29 29.89
C GLY A 43 -2.41 -3.61 28.59
N THR A 44 -2.60 -4.80 28.01
CA THR A 44 -1.95 -5.18 26.73
C THR A 44 -2.72 -4.64 25.52
N GLU A 45 -1.99 -4.34 24.45
CA GLU A 45 -2.55 -3.91 23.16
C GLU A 45 -2.95 -5.11 22.29
N ASP A 46 -3.88 -4.90 21.35
CA ASP A 46 -4.08 -5.87 20.27
C ASP A 46 -2.96 -5.77 19.23
N SER A 47 -2.10 -6.78 19.16
CA SER A 47 -0.97 -6.80 18.22
C SER A 47 -1.35 -6.58 16.74
N ASN A 48 -2.60 -6.82 16.34
CA ASN A 48 -3.03 -6.57 14.96
C ASN A 48 -3.08 -5.07 14.62
N ILE A 49 -3.15 -4.18 15.61
CA ILE A 49 -3.19 -2.73 15.39
C ILE A 49 -1.97 -2.24 14.59
N TYR A 50 -0.81 -2.83 14.84
CA TYR A 50 0.44 -2.50 14.15
C TYR A 50 0.37 -2.83 12.65
N PHE A 51 -0.28 -3.94 12.28
CA PHE A 51 -0.46 -4.26 10.86
C PHE A 51 -1.39 -3.25 10.17
N SER A 52 -2.33 -2.62 10.90
CA SER A 52 -3.17 -1.55 10.37
C SER A 52 -2.35 -0.29 10.07
N GLY A 53 -1.33 0.02 10.87
CA GLY A 53 -0.36 1.08 10.60
C GLY A 53 0.54 0.73 9.41
N ASP A 54 1.03 -0.51 9.36
CA ASP A 54 1.88 -0.98 8.27
C ASP A 54 1.21 -0.86 6.91
N ILE A 55 -0.08 -1.22 6.76
CA ILE A 55 -0.74 -1.13 5.45
C ILE A 55 -0.80 0.32 4.96
N VAL A 56 -0.93 1.29 5.87
CA VAL A 56 -0.93 2.74 5.53
C VAL A 56 0.48 3.20 5.15
N GLN A 57 1.49 2.82 5.93
CA GLN A 57 2.88 3.18 5.66
C GLN A 57 3.35 2.62 4.31
N GLN A 58 3.08 1.34 4.07
CA GLN A 58 3.57 0.62 2.88
C GLN A 58 2.85 1.10 1.61
N SER A 59 1.53 1.31 1.68
CA SER A 59 0.78 1.88 0.56
C SER A 59 1.24 3.31 0.25
N SER A 60 1.44 4.16 1.26
CA SER A 60 1.88 5.56 1.09
C SER A 60 3.26 5.67 0.43
N SER A 61 4.06 4.60 0.50
CA SER A 61 5.39 4.53 -0.12
C SER A 61 5.36 4.09 -1.60
N LEU A 62 4.24 3.56 -2.12
CA LEU A 62 4.17 3.06 -3.49
C LEU A 62 4.35 4.19 -4.53
N ALA A 63 3.56 5.27 -4.41
CA ALA A 63 3.57 6.36 -5.38
C ALA A 63 4.94 7.06 -5.48
N PRO A 64 5.62 7.39 -4.35
CA PRO A 64 6.97 7.94 -4.39
C PRO A 64 8.00 7.01 -5.05
N GLU A 65 7.93 5.69 -4.84
CA GLU A 65 8.88 4.76 -5.47
C GLU A 65 8.61 4.59 -6.97
N ILE A 66 7.34 4.67 -7.41
CA ILE A 66 7.00 4.73 -8.84
C ILE A 66 7.56 6.01 -9.47
N GLU A 67 7.32 7.16 -8.84
CA GLU A 67 7.83 8.46 -9.31
C GLU A 67 9.36 8.46 -9.45
N LYS A 68 10.07 7.95 -8.43
CA LYS A 68 11.53 7.83 -8.49
C LYS A 68 11.99 6.91 -9.62
N ALA A 69 11.32 5.78 -9.86
CA ALA A 69 11.68 4.88 -10.96
C ALA A 69 11.50 5.53 -12.35
N GLU A 70 10.43 6.30 -12.53
CA GLU A 70 10.10 7.00 -13.79
C GLU A 70 11.06 8.16 -14.08
N LEU A 71 11.50 8.88 -13.04
CA LEU A 71 12.41 10.02 -13.17
C LEU A 71 13.90 9.62 -13.20
N GLU A 72 14.23 8.39 -12.81
CA GLU A 72 15.61 7.92 -12.71
C GLU A 72 16.21 7.61 -14.09
N ARG A 73 17.39 8.17 -14.34
CA ARG A 73 18.12 8.05 -15.61
C ARG A 73 19.00 6.80 -15.63
N TYR A 74 19.54 6.41 -14.48
CA TYR A 74 20.47 5.28 -14.37
C TYR A 74 19.70 3.98 -14.13
N SER A 75 19.92 3.00 -15.01
CA SER A 75 19.17 1.74 -15.00
C SER A 75 19.30 0.96 -13.68
N ASP A 76 20.48 0.95 -13.06
CA ASP A 76 20.71 0.25 -11.78
C ASP A 76 19.85 0.83 -10.64
N LYS A 77 19.75 2.16 -10.55
CA LYS A 77 18.94 2.86 -9.56
C LYS A 77 17.45 2.70 -9.85
N LYS A 78 17.06 2.76 -11.13
CA LYS A 78 15.69 2.49 -11.59
C LYS A 78 15.23 1.10 -11.17
N TYR A 79 16.04 0.06 -11.36
CA TYR A 79 15.72 -1.30 -10.93
C TYR A 79 15.58 -1.43 -9.40
N LYS A 80 16.33 -0.64 -8.62
CA LYS A 80 16.16 -0.60 -7.15
C LYS A 80 14.77 -0.08 -6.78
N HIS A 81 14.27 0.98 -7.43
CA HIS A 81 12.93 1.51 -7.19
C HIS A 81 11.83 0.54 -7.62
N ILE A 82 11.97 -0.12 -8.78
CA ILE A 82 11.05 -1.18 -9.23
C ILE A 82 11.01 -2.34 -8.20
N ALA A 83 12.18 -2.75 -7.69
CA ALA A 83 12.27 -3.77 -6.65
C ALA A 83 11.62 -3.32 -5.33
N SER A 84 11.78 -2.05 -4.95
CA SER A 84 11.10 -1.46 -3.80
C SER A 84 9.58 -1.51 -3.94
N VAL A 85 9.03 -1.12 -5.09
CA VAL A 85 7.58 -1.23 -5.37
C VAL A 85 7.12 -2.69 -5.19
N LYS A 86 7.82 -3.66 -5.80
CA LYS A 86 7.52 -5.09 -5.65
C LYS A 86 7.53 -5.55 -4.20
N ARG A 87 8.53 -5.14 -3.43
CA ARG A 87 8.67 -5.48 -2.00
C ARG A 87 7.52 -4.89 -1.19
N LEU A 88 7.21 -3.61 -1.38
CA LEU A 88 6.11 -2.92 -0.70
C LEU A 88 4.77 -3.58 -1.00
N THR A 89 4.46 -3.90 -2.26
CA THR A 89 3.23 -4.60 -2.63
C THR A 89 3.11 -5.97 -1.97
N ASN A 90 4.22 -6.70 -1.83
CA ASN A 90 4.23 -8.00 -1.15
C ASN A 90 4.02 -7.88 0.36
N LEU A 91 4.67 -6.91 1.01
CA LEU A 91 4.45 -6.62 2.42
C LEU A 91 3.00 -6.22 2.68
N LEU A 92 2.46 -5.33 1.85
CA LEU A 92 1.10 -4.85 1.94
C LEU A 92 0.09 -6.00 1.82
N TYR A 93 0.29 -6.89 0.85
CA TYR A 93 -0.52 -8.10 0.71
C TYR A 93 -0.44 -9.03 1.94
N LYS A 94 0.77 -9.25 2.47
CA LYS A 94 0.99 -10.08 3.67
C LYS A 94 0.28 -9.50 4.89
N ASN A 95 0.37 -8.19 5.09
CA ASN A 95 -0.28 -7.52 6.21
C ASN A 95 -1.80 -7.48 6.07
N CYS A 96 -2.34 -7.35 4.84
CA CYS A 96 -3.78 -7.56 4.62
C CYS A 96 -4.21 -8.95 5.06
N SER A 97 -3.51 -10.01 4.67
CA SER A 97 -3.85 -11.39 5.07
C SER A 97 -3.68 -11.67 6.57
N ARG A 98 -2.85 -10.90 7.28
CA ARG A 98 -2.76 -10.97 8.74
C ARG A 98 -3.99 -10.32 9.37
N LEU A 99 -4.36 -9.13 8.90
CA LEU A 99 -5.51 -8.38 9.40
C LEU A 99 -6.85 -9.08 9.13
N GLU A 100 -6.96 -9.92 8.08
CA GLU A 100 -8.15 -10.76 7.82
C GLU A 100 -8.48 -11.70 8.99
N LYS A 101 -7.50 -11.99 9.86
CA LYS A 101 -7.66 -12.84 11.04
C LYS A 101 -7.89 -12.05 12.33
N SER A 102 -7.95 -10.72 12.25
CA SER A 102 -8.14 -9.85 13.42
C SER A 102 -9.57 -9.96 13.97
N ASN A 103 -9.74 -9.53 15.22
CA ASN A 103 -11.04 -9.43 15.86
C ASN A 103 -11.65 -8.03 15.66
N SER A 104 -11.87 -7.67 14.40
CA SER A 104 -12.45 -6.38 14.01
C SER A 104 -13.46 -6.58 12.89
N ASN A 105 -14.53 -5.77 12.87
CA ASN A 105 -15.47 -5.73 11.75
C ASN A 105 -14.83 -5.08 10.53
N GLY A 106 -13.85 -4.20 10.73
CA GLY A 106 -13.06 -3.59 9.66
C GLY A 106 -12.33 -4.60 8.76
N LYS A 107 -12.16 -5.85 9.21
CA LYS A 107 -11.54 -6.91 8.39
C LYS A 107 -12.36 -7.28 7.16
N ASP A 108 -13.67 -7.03 7.16
CA ASP A 108 -14.57 -7.36 6.05
C ASP A 108 -14.28 -6.53 4.79
N TYR A 109 -13.55 -5.42 4.93
CA TYR A 109 -13.11 -4.59 3.81
C TYR A 109 -11.75 -5.03 3.22
N LEU A 110 -10.97 -5.87 3.90
CA LEU A 110 -9.66 -6.33 3.43
C LEU A 110 -9.72 -7.16 2.13
N PRO A 111 -10.75 -7.97 1.86
CA PRO A 111 -10.92 -8.61 0.55
C PRO A 111 -10.95 -7.62 -0.61
N ILE A 112 -11.53 -6.43 -0.40
CA ILE A 112 -11.56 -5.35 -1.41
C ILE A 112 -10.12 -4.87 -1.67
N LEU A 113 -9.37 -4.54 -0.62
CA LEU A 113 -7.98 -4.10 -0.75
C LEU A 113 -7.11 -5.18 -1.42
N ARG A 114 -7.29 -6.46 -1.09
CA ARG A 114 -6.57 -7.55 -1.76
C ARG A 114 -6.90 -7.65 -3.25
N ASN A 115 -8.15 -7.43 -3.64
CA ASN A 115 -8.53 -7.40 -5.05
C ASN A 115 -7.86 -6.25 -5.79
N GLU A 116 -7.82 -5.07 -5.19
CA GLU A 116 -7.12 -3.91 -5.76
C GLU A 116 -5.61 -4.14 -5.85
N LEU A 117 -5.00 -4.82 -4.88
CA LEU A 117 -3.59 -5.23 -4.94
C LEU A 117 -3.30 -6.26 -6.04
N LYS A 118 -4.23 -7.17 -6.33
CA LYS A 118 -4.10 -8.09 -7.48
C LYS A 118 -4.09 -7.34 -8.79
N LYS A 119 -4.96 -6.34 -8.95
CA LYS A 119 -4.98 -5.45 -10.13
C LYS A 119 -3.68 -4.65 -10.23
N PHE A 120 -3.23 -4.07 -9.11
CA PHE A 120 -1.98 -3.33 -9.04
C PHE A 120 -0.78 -4.18 -9.43
N ARG A 121 -0.68 -5.44 -8.99
CA ARG A 121 0.42 -6.35 -9.39
C ARG A 121 0.48 -6.57 -10.91
N LYS A 122 -0.67 -6.63 -11.59
CA LYS A 122 -0.70 -6.74 -13.06
C LYS A 122 -0.15 -5.46 -13.71
N LEU A 123 -0.61 -4.30 -13.26
CA LEU A 123 -0.11 -3.01 -13.72
C LEU A 123 1.39 -2.85 -13.44
N GLN A 124 1.84 -3.24 -12.26
CA GLN A 124 3.24 -3.22 -11.85
C GLN A 124 4.11 -4.08 -12.77
N HIS A 125 3.65 -5.28 -13.15
CA HIS A 125 4.39 -6.11 -14.08
C HIS A 125 4.51 -5.44 -15.45
N THR A 126 3.40 -5.01 -16.05
CA THR A 126 3.42 -4.33 -17.36
C THR A 126 4.29 -3.07 -17.32
N TRP A 127 4.13 -2.23 -16.30
CA TRP A 127 4.92 -1.03 -16.08
C TRP A 127 6.42 -1.30 -15.96
N SER A 128 6.82 -2.37 -15.25
CA SER A 128 8.24 -2.70 -15.12
C SER A 128 8.90 -3.11 -16.43
N LEU A 129 8.11 -3.48 -17.45
CA LEU A 129 8.61 -3.83 -18.79
C LEU A 129 8.72 -2.60 -19.70
N THR A 130 8.11 -1.46 -19.33
CA THR A 130 8.17 -0.21 -20.10
C THR A 130 9.30 0.72 -19.66
N LEU A 131 10.02 0.36 -18.59
CA LEU A 131 11.04 1.16 -17.91
C LEU A 131 12.46 0.70 -18.19
#